data_AF-A0A0G0BUQ8-F1
#
_entry.id   AF-A0A0G0BUQ8-F1
#
_cell.length_a   1.000
_cell.length_b   1.000
_cell.length_c   1.000
_cell.angle_alpha   90.00
_cell.angle_beta   90.00
_cell.angle_gamma   90.00
#
_symmetry.space_group_name_H-M   'P 1'
#
loop_
_entity.id
_entity.type
_entity.pdbx_description
1 polymer ?
#
loop_
_entity_poly.entity_id
_entity_poly.type
_entity_poly.pdbx_seq_one_letter_code
_entity_poly.pdbx_strand_id
1 'polypeptide(L)'
;MKHGIKIKDQSARWRTKIKSLNIANNVKVFIVFLLSLCLLVNIFFSQLISPIYFHLVNDDRQSVVQFLKSIRPLYFFEKEYDKYKEIYGNNIYFDVFSEENSQNQKIKEFEQILSKNPRSRDALYGLYLLYKEKDDDKTAEGYLKQAKAIDPKIN
;
A
#
# COMPACT_ATOMS: atom_id res chain seq x y z
N MET A 1 21.15 10.88 -79.62
CA MET A 1 20.09 10.37 -78.70
C MET A 1 20.59 9.79 -77.36
N LYS A 2 21.85 9.33 -77.20
CA LYS A 2 22.35 8.72 -75.94
C LYS A 2 22.61 9.68 -74.76
N HIS A 3 22.77 10.98 -74.98
CA HIS A 3 23.08 11.94 -73.89
C HIS A 3 21.89 12.27 -72.98
N GLY A 4 20.65 12.28 -73.48
CA GLY A 4 19.46 12.60 -72.68
C GLY A 4 19.07 11.50 -71.67
N ILE A 5 19.41 10.25 -71.94
CA ILE A 5 19.07 9.09 -71.09
C ILE A 5 19.92 9.07 -69.82
N LYS A 6 21.22 9.44 -69.93
CA LYS A 6 22.16 9.46 -68.79
C LYS A 6 21.83 10.55 -67.77
N ILE A 7 21.26 11.68 -68.21
CA ILE A 7 20.86 12.80 -67.33
C ILE A 7 19.58 12.46 -66.56
N LYS A 8 18.59 11.80 -67.21
CA LYS A 8 17.37 11.34 -66.53
C LYS A 8 17.67 10.32 -65.42
N ASP A 9 18.57 9.37 -65.68
CA ASP A 9 18.96 8.35 -64.70
C ASP A 9 19.68 8.95 -63.47
N GLN A 10 20.59 9.91 -63.69
CA GLN A 10 21.21 10.62 -62.57
C GLN A 10 20.19 11.42 -61.75
N SER A 11 19.25 12.11 -62.40
CA SER A 11 18.21 12.88 -61.70
C SER A 11 17.30 12.01 -60.82
N ALA A 12 17.02 10.76 -61.24
CA ALA A 12 16.24 9.80 -60.46
C ALA A 12 17.00 9.31 -59.23
N ARG A 13 18.30 8.99 -59.39
CA ARG A 13 19.20 8.63 -58.28
C ARG A 13 19.35 9.75 -57.24
N TRP A 14 19.41 11.01 -57.67
CA TRP A 14 19.45 12.14 -56.75
C TRP A 14 18.16 12.28 -55.92
N ARG A 15 16.99 12.08 -56.54
CA ARG A 15 15.70 12.15 -55.82
C ARG A 15 15.52 11.03 -54.79
N THR A 16 15.96 9.80 -55.09
CA THR A 16 15.87 8.68 -54.14
C THR A 16 16.80 8.88 -52.95
N LYS A 17 18.01 9.41 -53.17
CA LYS A 17 18.96 9.73 -52.10
C LYS A 17 18.48 10.86 -51.19
N ILE A 18 17.83 11.89 -51.74
CA ILE A 18 17.23 12.99 -50.94
C ILE A 18 16.04 12.47 -50.13
N LYS A 19 15.17 11.63 -50.72
CA LYS A 19 14.06 11.00 -49.99
C LYS A 19 14.55 10.11 -48.86
N SER A 20 15.58 9.27 -49.09
CA SER A 20 16.13 8.42 -48.03
C SER A 20 16.82 9.22 -46.92
N LEU A 21 17.47 10.34 -47.25
CA LEU A 21 18.01 11.28 -46.26
C LEU A 21 16.90 11.88 -45.38
N ASN A 22 15.81 12.34 -45.98
CA ASN A 22 14.68 12.94 -45.26
C ASN A 22 13.95 11.91 -44.38
N ILE A 23 13.78 10.67 -44.87
CA ILE A 23 13.22 9.57 -44.09
C ILE A 23 14.13 9.26 -42.89
N ALA A 24 15.44 9.14 -43.10
CA ALA A 24 16.39 8.90 -42.01
C ALA A 24 16.36 10.02 -40.96
N ASN A 25 16.19 11.28 -41.39
CA ASN A 25 16.09 12.41 -40.47
C ASN A 25 14.78 12.39 -39.65
N ASN A 26 13.65 12.10 -40.30
CA ASN A 26 12.35 11.97 -39.62
C ASN A 26 12.35 10.82 -38.61
N VAL A 27 12.98 9.67 -38.94
CA VAL A 27 13.14 8.55 -38.02
C VAL A 27 13.98 8.95 -36.81
N LYS A 28 15.08 9.70 -36.99
CA LYS A 28 15.88 10.21 -35.88
C LYS A 28 15.07 11.14 -34.97
N VAL A 29 14.32 12.08 -35.54
CA VAL A 29 13.46 13.00 -34.78
C VAL A 29 12.40 12.21 -34.00
N PHE A 30 11.79 11.21 -34.62
CA PHE A 30 10.81 10.34 -33.96
C PHE A 30 11.42 9.54 -32.81
N ILE A 31 12.62 8.99 -32.97
CA ILE A 31 13.33 8.29 -31.89
C ILE A 31 13.62 9.22 -30.72
N VAL A 32 14.12 10.44 -30.98
CA VAL A 32 14.39 11.43 -29.94
C VAL A 32 13.10 11.81 -29.20
N PHE A 33 12.00 11.99 -29.93
CA PHE A 33 10.69 12.25 -29.34
C PHE A 33 10.22 11.10 -28.44
N LEU A 34 10.35 9.84 -28.91
CA LEU A 34 9.97 8.66 -28.13
C LEU A 34 10.80 8.54 -26.84
N LEU A 35 12.10 8.76 -26.92
CA LEU A 35 12.99 8.78 -25.75
C LEU A 35 12.59 9.88 -24.76
N SER A 36 12.27 11.08 -25.26
CA SER A 36 11.78 12.17 -24.43
C SER A 36 10.47 11.80 -23.74
N LEU A 37 9.55 11.14 -24.45
CA LEU A 37 8.29 10.68 -23.87
C LEU A 37 8.52 9.62 -22.78
N CYS A 38 9.40 8.65 -23.02
CA CYS A 38 9.77 7.64 -22.04
C CYS A 38 10.39 8.28 -20.77
N LEU A 39 11.24 9.31 -20.93
CA LEU A 39 11.81 10.03 -19.79
C LEU A 39 10.76 10.78 -18.98
N LEU A 40 9.82 11.47 -19.66
CA LEU A 40 8.72 12.15 -18.99
C LEU A 40 7.84 11.19 -18.20
N VAL A 41 7.52 10.04 -18.80
CA VAL A 41 6.77 8.96 -18.15
C VAL A 41 7.54 8.46 -16.92
N ASN A 42 8.84 8.20 -17.04
CA ASN A 42 9.67 7.74 -15.93
C ASN A 42 9.73 8.76 -14.77
N ILE A 43 9.88 10.04 -15.08
CA ILE A 43 9.88 11.11 -14.08
C ILE A 43 8.51 11.17 -13.38
N PHE A 44 7.41 11.10 -14.13
CA PHE A 44 6.06 11.10 -13.57
C PHE A 44 5.83 9.92 -12.64
N PHE A 45 6.20 8.70 -13.06
CA PHE A 45 6.08 7.51 -12.20
C PHE A 45 7.00 7.54 -10.99
N SER A 46 8.20 8.13 -11.11
CA SER A 46 9.09 8.31 -9.96
C SER A 46 8.49 9.20 -8.87
N GLN A 47 7.59 10.12 -9.22
CA GLN A 47 6.86 10.96 -8.24
C GLN A 47 5.71 10.22 -7.55
N LEU A 48 5.26 9.08 -8.12
CA LEU A 48 4.20 8.24 -7.55
C LEU A 48 4.74 7.17 -6.59
N ILE A 49 6.06 7.07 -6.42
CA ILE A 49 6.65 6.15 -5.44
C ILE A 49 6.24 6.63 -4.04
N SER A 50 5.60 5.74 -3.28
CA SER A 50 5.15 6.05 -1.92
C SER A 50 6.33 6.51 -1.05
N PRO A 51 6.21 7.62 -0.31
CA PRO A 51 7.23 8.06 0.66
C PRO A 51 7.64 6.97 1.65
N ILE A 52 6.73 6.06 1.99
CA ILE A 52 6.97 4.90 2.87
C ILE A 52 8.12 4.04 2.34
N TYR A 53 8.26 3.89 1.02
CA TYR A 53 9.36 3.13 0.43
C TYR A 53 10.73 3.73 0.77
N PHE A 54 10.86 5.06 0.65
CA PHE A 54 12.12 5.74 0.97
C PHE A 54 12.48 5.64 2.46
N HIS A 55 11.49 5.71 3.34
CA HIS A 55 11.74 5.52 4.77
C HIS A 55 12.04 4.07 5.14
N LEU A 56 11.40 3.10 4.46
CA LEU A 56 11.71 1.67 4.61
C LEU A 56 13.14 1.34 4.17
N VAL A 57 13.62 1.96 3.09
CA VAL A 57 15.00 1.84 2.60
C VAL A 57 16.01 2.50 3.55
N ASN A 58 15.59 3.54 4.29
CA ASN A 58 16.42 4.22 5.27
C ASN A 58 16.38 3.57 6.67
N ASP A 59 15.88 2.33 6.79
CA ASP A 59 15.75 1.59 8.06
C ASP A 59 15.01 2.37 9.16
N ASP A 60 14.01 3.17 8.78
CA ASP A 60 13.15 3.81 9.77
C ASP A 60 12.18 2.78 10.36
N ARG A 61 12.39 2.45 11.64
CA ARG A 61 11.55 1.51 12.40
C ARG A 61 10.05 1.84 12.29
N GLN A 62 9.66 3.11 12.34
CA GLN A 62 8.23 3.48 12.28
C GLN A 62 7.62 3.13 10.93
N SER A 63 8.35 3.36 9.85
CA SER A 63 7.90 3.00 8.50
C SER A 63 7.84 1.50 8.28
N VAL A 64 8.76 0.73 8.89
CA VAL A 64 8.67 -0.74 8.92
C VAL A 64 7.41 -1.20 9.67
N VAL A 65 7.11 -0.61 10.82
CA VAL A 65 5.88 -0.91 11.58
C VAL A 65 4.64 -0.61 10.75
N GLN A 66 4.57 0.55 10.09
CA GLN A 66 3.43 0.89 9.23
C GLN A 66 3.29 -0.05 8.03
N PHE A 67 4.42 -0.40 7.39
CA PHE A 67 4.45 -1.39 6.33
C PHE A 67 3.88 -2.73 6.82
N LEU A 68 4.42 -3.27 7.91
CA LEU A 68 3.98 -4.53 8.51
C LEU A 68 2.49 -4.52 8.88
N LYS A 69 1.99 -3.41 9.45
CA LYS A 69 0.56 -3.24 9.73
C LYS A 69 -0.28 -3.32 8.46
N SER A 70 0.15 -2.67 7.37
CA SER A 70 -0.59 -2.64 6.10
C SER A 70 -0.62 -3.99 5.37
N ILE A 71 0.45 -4.78 5.48
CA ILE A 71 0.54 -6.09 4.82
C ILE A 71 0.07 -7.25 5.69
N ARG A 72 -0.33 -6.99 6.94
CA ARG A 72 -0.83 -7.99 7.89
C ARG A 72 -1.89 -8.96 7.34
N PRO A 73 -2.90 -8.54 6.54
CA PRO A 73 -3.87 -9.49 5.99
C PRO A 73 -3.33 -10.32 4.83
N LEU A 74 -2.09 -10.10 4.38
CA LEU A 74 -1.50 -10.77 3.22
C LEU A 74 -0.72 -12.02 3.65
N TYR A 75 -0.76 -13.06 2.81
CA TYR A 75 -0.17 -14.37 3.11
C TYR A 75 1.36 -14.36 3.37
N PHE A 76 2.07 -13.33 2.92
CA PHE A 76 3.52 -13.20 3.06
C PHE A 76 3.93 -12.35 4.27
N PHE A 77 2.98 -11.87 5.07
CA PHE A 77 3.23 -11.07 6.27
C PHE A 77 4.25 -11.73 7.21
N GLU A 78 4.05 -13.00 7.56
CA GLU A 78 4.91 -13.73 8.50
C GLU A 78 6.38 -13.72 8.06
N LYS A 79 6.62 -13.91 6.76
CA LYS A 79 7.97 -13.91 6.20
C LYS A 79 8.64 -12.53 6.32
N GLU A 80 7.92 -11.46 5.99
CA GLU A 80 8.44 -10.10 6.13
C GLU A 80 8.63 -9.72 7.60
N TYR A 81 7.68 -10.10 8.45
CA TYR A 81 7.74 -9.88 9.89
C TYR A 81 8.99 -10.52 10.51
N ASP A 82 9.27 -11.79 10.21
CA ASP A 82 10.46 -12.50 10.72
C ASP A 82 11.76 -11.80 10.31
N LYS A 83 11.85 -11.36 9.06
CA LYS A 83 13.00 -10.59 8.56
C LYS A 83 13.23 -9.32 9.40
N TYR A 84 12.19 -8.54 9.65
CA TYR A 84 12.34 -7.30 10.43
C TYR A 84 12.48 -7.55 11.93
N LYS A 85 11.96 -8.65 12.45
CA LYS A 85 12.17 -9.10 13.82
C LYS A 85 13.63 -9.44 14.09
N GLU A 86 14.36 -10.00 13.12
CA GLU A 86 15.81 -10.21 13.24
C GLU A 86 16.58 -8.88 13.35
N ILE A 87 16.11 -7.84 12.66
CA ILE A 87 16.77 -6.51 12.63
C ILE A 87 16.44 -5.69 13.90
N TYR A 88 15.16 -5.60 14.25
CA TYR A 88 14.67 -4.71 15.32
C TYR A 88 14.39 -5.43 16.65
N GLY A 89 14.56 -6.75 16.68
CA GLY A 89 14.26 -7.59 17.83
C GLY A 89 12.77 -7.73 18.13
N ASN A 90 12.45 -8.33 19.27
CA ASN A 90 11.07 -8.63 19.68
C ASN A 90 10.21 -7.39 19.95
N ASN A 91 10.80 -6.20 20.08
CA ASN A 91 10.06 -4.97 20.36
C ASN A 91 9.18 -4.54 19.19
N ILE A 92 9.51 -4.96 17.96
CA ILE A 92 8.67 -4.68 16.78
C ILE A 92 7.30 -5.35 16.86
N TYR A 93 7.19 -6.47 17.59
CA TYR A 93 5.91 -7.12 17.85
C TYR A 93 4.95 -6.17 18.56
N PHE A 94 5.40 -5.50 19.63
CA PHE A 94 4.54 -4.62 20.40
C PHE A 94 4.04 -3.44 19.58
N ASP A 95 4.83 -2.92 18.65
CA ASP A 95 4.43 -1.81 17.79
C ASP A 95 3.47 -2.24 16.68
N VAL A 96 3.73 -3.40 16.06
CA VAL A 96 2.89 -3.94 14.97
C VAL A 96 1.52 -4.36 15.50
N PHE A 97 1.49 -5.00 16.67
CA PHE A 97 0.27 -5.49 17.31
C PHE A 97 -0.26 -4.56 18.42
N SER A 98 0.18 -3.30 18.44
CA SER A 98 -0.14 -2.34 19.52
C SER A 98 -1.64 -2.14 19.73
N GLU A 99 -2.40 -2.09 18.64
CA GLU A 99 -3.85 -1.87 18.65
C GLU A 99 -4.59 -3.07 19.24
N GLU A 100 -4.28 -4.28 18.79
CA GLU A 100 -4.83 -5.52 19.35
C GLU A 100 -4.45 -5.70 20.83
N ASN A 101 -3.19 -5.41 21.18
CA ASN A 101 -2.72 -5.49 22.55
C ASN A 101 -3.49 -4.53 23.46
N SER A 102 -3.70 -3.29 23.01
CA SER A 102 -4.47 -2.28 23.74
C SER A 102 -5.94 -2.68 23.89
N GLN A 103 -6.58 -3.14 22.82
CA GLN A 103 -7.96 -3.64 22.87
C GLN A 103 -8.09 -4.83 23.83
N ASN A 104 -7.20 -5.81 23.76
CA ASN A 104 -7.21 -6.97 24.65
C ASN A 104 -6.97 -6.58 26.12
N GLN A 105 -6.16 -5.56 26.38
CA GLN A 105 -5.98 -5.03 27.74
C GLN A 105 -7.28 -4.40 28.26
N LYS A 106 -7.96 -3.57 27.45
CA LYS A 106 -9.26 -2.98 27.83
C LYS A 106 -10.32 -4.05 28.11
N ILE A 107 -10.35 -5.12 27.30
CA ILE A 107 -11.24 -6.27 27.55
C ILE A 107 -10.97 -6.85 28.95
N LYS A 108 -9.70 -7.12 29.29
CA LYS A 108 -9.34 -7.63 30.62
C LYS A 108 -9.74 -6.69 31.75
N GLU A 109 -9.61 -5.38 31.57
CA GLU A 109 -10.02 -4.39 32.57
C GLU A 109 -11.54 -4.45 32.81
N PHE A 110 -12.34 -4.54 31.75
CA PHE A 110 -13.78 -4.72 31.89
C PHE A 110 -14.17 -6.07 32.48
N GLU A 111 -13.49 -7.15 32.11
CA GLU A 111 -13.70 -8.48 32.71
C GLU A 111 -13.40 -8.46 34.22
N GLN A 112 -12.35 -7.74 34.64
CA GLN A 112 -12.05 -7.54 36.05
C GLN A 112 -13.15 -6.74 36.76
N ILE A 113 -13.69 -5.70 36.13
CA ILE A 113 -14.85 -4.97 36.67
C ILE A 113 -16.04 -5.92 36.84
N LEU A 114 -16.33 -6.77 35.84
CA LEU A 114 -17.42 -7.74 35.92
C LEU A 114 -17.21 -8.83 36.97
N SER A 115 -15.97 -9.24 37.21
CA SER A 115 -15.69 -10.20 38.30
C SER A 115 -16.05 -9.64 39.68
N LYS A 116 -15.94 -8.33 39.87
CA LYS A 116 -16.30 -7.63 41.12
C LYS A 116 -17.76 -7.20 41.15
N ASN A 117 -18.29 -6.80 40.00
CA ASN A 117 -19.67 -6.38 39.81
C ASN A 117 -20.24 -6.97 38.52
N PRO A 118 -20.83 -8.18 38.58
CA PRO A 118 -21.37 -8.87 37.40
C PRO A 118 -22.52 -8.12 36.71
N ARG A 119 -23.13 -7.14 37.39
CA ARG A 119 -24.24 -6.32 36.85
C ARG A 119 -23.79 -4.91 36.52
N SER A 120 -22.50 -4.68 36.31
CA SER A 120 -21.99 -3.40 35.81
C SER A 120 -22.42 -3.20 34.36
N ARG A 121 -23.49 -2.42 34.16
CA ARG A 121 -24.00 -2.04 32.84
C ARG A 121 -22.89 -1.46 31.96
N ASP A 122 -22.10 -0.54 32.49
CA ASP A 122 -21.09 0.19 31.72
C ASP A 122 -19.95 -0.75 31.28
N ALA A 123 -19.57 -1.72 32.11
CA ALA A 123 -18.57 -2.72 31.73
C ALA A 123 -19.09 -3.71 30.69
N LEU A 124 -20.35 -4.16 30.81
CA LEU A 124 -20.98 -5.00 29.79
C LEU A 124 -21.09 -4.27 28.46
N TYR A 125 -21.48 -2.99 28.47
CA TYR A 125 -21.57 -2.19 27.25
C TYR A 125 -20.19 -1.87 26.65
N GLY A 126 -19.18 -1.63 27.49
CA GLY A 126 -17.79 -1.48 27.06
C GLY A 126 -17.26 -2.72 26.35
N LEU A 127 -17.56 -3.91 26.87
CA LEU A 127 -17.23 -5.18 26.22
C LEU A 127 -17.98 -5.36 24.90
N TYR A 128 -19.27 -5.01 24.84
CA TYR A 128 -20.03 -5.01 23.58
C TYR A 128 -19.30 -4.20 22.49
N LEU A 129 -18.91 -2.96 22.79
CA LEU A 129 -18.23 -2.10 21.82
C LEU A 129 -16.88 -2.69 21.37
N LEU A 130 -16.09 -3.21 22.30
CA LEU A 130 -14.77 -3.80 21.98
C LEU A 130 -14.88 -5.07 21.14
N TYR A 131 -15.85 -5.95 21.42
CA TYR A 131 -16.05 -7.15 20.61
C TYR A 131 -16.65 -6.84 19.24
N LYS A 132 -17.47 -5.77 19.12
CA LYS A 132 -17.94 -5.26 17.83
C LYS A 132 -16.81 -4.71 16.98
N GLU A 133 -15.85 -4.00 17.57
CA GLU A 133 -14.65 -3.49 16.89
C GLU A 133 -13.73 -4.63 16.40
N LYS A 134 -13.81 -5.81 17.02
CA LYS A 134 -13.08 -7.02 16.64
C LYS A 134 -13.84 -7.92 15.65
N ASP A 135 -14.95 -7.45 15.09
CA ASP A 135 -15.86 -8.22 14.23
C ASP A 135 -16.37 -9.53 14.86
N ASP A 136 -16.37 -9.64 16.20
CA ASP A 136 -16.96 -10.76 16.93
C ASP A 136 -18.38 -10.41 17.40
N ASP A 137 -19.28 -10.28 16.42
CA ASP A 137 -20.68 -9.91 16.63
C ASP A 137 -21.40 -10.85 17.59
N LYS A 138 -21.06 -12.15 17.57
CA LYS A 138 -21.68 -13.15 18.43
C LYS A 138 -21.41 -12.85 19.90
N THR A 139 -20.15 -12.62 20.25
CA THR A 139 -19.76 -12.30 21.62
C THR A 139 -20.27 -10.91 22.01
N ALA A 140 -20.18 -9.94 21.09
CA ALA A 140 -20.67 -8.58 21.30
C ALA A 140 -22.16 -8.56 21.67
N GLU A 141 -23.03 -9.20 20.89
CA GLU A 141 -24.47 -9.27 21.15
C GLU A 141 -24.80 -9.96 22.49
N GLY A 142 -23.98 -10.94 22.89
CA GLY A 142 -24.07 -11.56 24.21
C GLY A 142 -23.90 -10.57 25.36
N TYR A 143 -22.93 -9.66 25.26
CA TYR A 143 -22.71 -8.60 26.25
C TYR A 143 -23.77 -7.50 26.18
N LEU A 144 -24.22 -7.11 24.98
CA LEU A 144 -25.29 -6.11 24.81
C LEU A 144 -26.60 -6.58 25.43
N LYS A 145 -26.96 -7.85 25.25
CA LYS A 145 -28.16 -8.44 25.86
C LYS A 145 -28.11 -8.36 27.39
N GLN A 146 -26.95 -8.64 27.98
CA GLN A 146 -26.75 -8.53 29.42
C GLN A 146 -26.86 -7.07 29.89
N ALA A 147 -26.26 -6.12 29.17
CA ALA A 147 -26.37 -4.70 29.46
C ALA A 147 -27.83 -4.22 29.41
N LYS A 148 -28.58 -4.59 28.36
CA LYS A 148 -30.01 -4.27 28.18
C LYS A 148 -30.92 -4.88 29.24
N ALA A 149 -30.56 -6.05 29.77
CA ALA A 149 -31.31 -6.66 30.87
C ALA A 149 -31.19 -5.86 32.18
N ILE A 150 -30.15 -5.03 32.32
CA ILE A 150 -29.94 -4.15 33.47
C ILE A 150 -30.53 -2.76 33.19
N ASP A 151 -30.29 -2.22 32.00
CA ASP A 151 -30.80 -0.93 31.56
C ASP A 151 -31.32 -1.02 30.12
N PRO A 152 -32.64 -1.19 29.93
CA PRO A 152 -33.24 -1.31 28.61
C PRO A 152 -33.09 -0.08 27.71
N LYS A 153 -32.67 1.07 28.25
CA LYS A 153 -32.51 2.32 27.48
C LYS A 153 -31.13 2.44 26.82
N ILE A 154 -30.24 1.46 27.02
CA ILE A 154 -28.92 1.43 26.39
C ILE A 154 -29.06 1.16 24.89
N ASN A 155 -28.43 2.02 24.08
CA ASN A 155 -28.44 1.97 22.61
C ASN A 155 -27.03 1.93 22.06
#